data_AF-A0A6A5UFV8-F1
#
_entry.id   AF-A0A6A5UFV8-F1
#
_cell.length_a   1.000
_cell.length_b   1.000
_cell.length_c   1.000
_cell.angle_alpha   90.00
_cell.angle_beta   90.00
_cell.angle_gamma   90.00
#
_symmetry.space_group_name_H-M   'P 1'
#
loop_
_entity.id
_entity.type
_entity.pdbx_description
1 polymer ?
#
loop_
_entity_poly.entity_id
_entity_poly.type
_entity_poly.pdbx_seq_one_letter_code
_entity_poly.pdbx_strand_id
1 'polypeptide(L)'
;RIRVFTPPKPMLNGCILPGPVAQMEAFTGWSVRGRTEAGNRPTWWCKFDKVVVFDGVEEIEGSGEKTFKTRTSKGLTIARRRGDTETVMIPMECTHCQDMLNRTEWKYDVQVCKRVVCWDCKERCKWELEQEKAGLEKNGSGTPKEARTDANRERADSVFQDEQAREEDLMKKIGIEPMPKTPTEKVGGIDERL
;
A
#
# COMPACT_ATOMS: atom_id res chain seq x y z
N ARG A 1 -25.45 -24.22 -10.64
CA ARG A 1 -24.94 -23.12 -11.49
C ARG A 1 -23.62 -22.67 -10.90
N ILE A 2 -22.49 -22.96 -11.56
CA ILE A 2 -21.15 -22.57 -11.09
C ILE A 2 -21.04 -21.04 -11.28
N ARG A 3 -20.63 -20.31 -10.24
CA ARG A 3 -20.36 -18.87 -10.34
C ARG A 3 -18.90 -18.68 -10.73
N VAL A 4 -18.66 -17.91 -11.79
CA VAL A 4 -17.32 -17.60 -12.30
C VAL A 4 -17.10 -16.10 -12.11
N PHE A 5 -16.01 -15.75 -11.43
CA PHE A 5 -15.61 -14.36 -11.29
C PHE A 5 -15.08 -13.84 -12.64
N THR A 6 -15.58 -12.68 -13.07
CA THR A 6 -15.07 -11.99 -14.26
C THR A 6 -14.31 -10.74 -13.80
N PRO A 7 -12.99 -10.66 -14.04
CA PRO A 7 -12.21 -9.49 -13.64
C PRO A 7 -12.69 -8.23 -14.37
N PRO A 8 -12.49 -7.04 -13.78
CA PRO A 8 -12.87 -5.79 -14.42
C PRO A 8 -12.09 -5.62 -15.74
N LYS A 9 -12.79 -5.22 -16.80
CA LYS A 9 -12.16 -4.97 -18.10
C LYS A 9 -11.31 -3.69 -18.02
N PRO A 10 -10.09 -3.68 -18.59
CA PRO A 10 -9.32 -2.46 -18.68
C PRO A 10 -10.07 -1.42 -19.53
N MET A 11 -9.87 -0.15 -19.20
CA MET A 11 -10.42 0.95 -19.97
C MET A 11 -9.63 1.06 -21.28
N LEU A 12 -10.30 0.91 -22.42
CA LEU A 12 -9.67 1.10 -23.72
C LEU A 12 -9.25 2.58 -23.84
N ASN A 13 -7.94 2.82 -23.91
CA ASN A 13 -7.33 4.16 -23.93
C ASN A 13 -7.72 5.07 -22.74
N GLY A 14 -8.11 4.48 -21.60
CA GLY A 14 -8.50 5.25 -20.40
C GLY A 14 -9.81 6.05 -20.54
N CYS A 15 -10.60 5.82 -21.59
CA CYS A 15 -11.81 6.60 -21.86
C CYS A 15 -13.00 6.09 -21.04
N ILE A 16 -13.59 6.96 -20.20
CA ILE A 16 -14.77 6.65 -19.37
C ILE A 16 -16.07 6.92 -20.15
N LEU A 17 -16.03 7.88 -21.08
CA LEU A 17 -17.19 8.24 -21.89
C LEU A 17 -17.41 7.18 -23.00
N PRO A 18 -18.67 6.83 -23.29
CA PRO A 18 -18.96 5.92 -24.39
C PRO A 18 -18.45 6.53 -25.70
N GLY A 19 -17.60 5.78 -26.40
CA GLY A 19 -17.24 6.13 -27.78
C GLY A 19 -18.43 6.00 -28.73
N PRO A 20 -18.30 6.45 -29.99
CA PRO A 20 -19.33 6.22 -31.00
C PRO A 20 -19.69 4.73 -31.07
N VAL A 21 -20.99 4.47 -30.98
CA VAL A 21 -21.69 3.23 -30.57
C VAL A 21 -21.31 1.96 -31.36
N ALA A 22 -20.51 2.07 -32.42
CA ALA A 22 -20.24 1.00 -33.37
C ALA A 22 -19.10 0.03 -33.00
N GLN A 23 -18.27 0.30 -31.99
CA GLN A 23 -17.02 -0.45 -31.78
C GLN A 23 -16.76 -1.01 -30.37
N MET A 24 -17.59 -0.73 -29.36
CA MET A 24 -17.27 -1.15 -27.98
C MET A 24 -18.50 -1.63 -27.22
N GLU A 25 -18.39 -2.79 -26.58
CA GLU A 25 -19.35 -3.23 -25.56
C GLU A 25 -19.46 -2.14 -24.47
N ALA A 26 -20.69 -1.85 -24.05
CA ALA A 26 -20.96 -0.79 -23.09
C ALA A 26 -20.13 -1.01 -21.80
N PHE A 27 -19.27 -0.04 -21.50
CA PHE A 27 -18.51 0.02 -20.27
C PHE A 27 -19.48 0.09 -19.08
N THR A 28 -19.43 -0.90 -18.20
CA THR A 28 -20.28 -0.93 -17.00
C THR A 28 -19.55 -0.28 -15.84
N GLY A 29 -20.27 0.37 -14.93
CA GLY A 29 -19.67 1.00 -13.74
C GLY A 29 -18.82 0.04 -12.88
N TRP A 30 -19.01 -1.28 -13.04
CA TRP A 30 -18.14 -2.29 -12.44
C TRP A 30 -16.70 -2.22 -12.94
N SER A 31 -16.46 -1.92 -14.21
CA SER A 31 -15.11 -1.84 -14.77
C SER A 31 -14.36 -0.56 -14.36
N VAL A 32 -15.06 0.44 -13.80
CA VAL A 32 -14.43 1.64 -13.26
C VAL A 32 -13.62 1.25 -12.02
N ARG A 33 -12.35 1.67 -12.00
CA ARG A 33 -11.48 1.58 -10.84
C ARG A 33 -11.21 3.00 -10.34
N GLY A 34 -11.78 3.34 -9.20
CA GLY A 34 -11.47 4.57 -8.49
C GLY A 34 -10.51 4.31 -7.34
N ARG A 35 -10.10 5.39 -6.68
CA ARG A 35 -9.37 5.35 -5.41
C ARG A 35 -9.92 6.35 -4.43
N THR A 36 -9.85 6.08 -3.13
CA THR A 36 -10.21 7.09 -2.12
C THR A 36 -9.14 8.18 -2.01
N GLU A 37 -9.57 9.41 -1.77
CA GLU A 37 -8.67 10.57 -1.59
C GLU A 37 -7.83 10.43 -0.31
N ALA A 38 -8.45 10.07 0.81
CA ALA A 38 -7.78 10.02 2.11
C ALA A 38 -6.79 8.84 2.27
N GLY A 39 -7.06 7.71 1.61
CA GLY A 39 -6.34 6.46 1.86
C GLY A 39 -5.81 5.76 0.62
N ASN A 40 -5.98 6.36 -0.57
CA ASN A 40 -5.59 5.78 -1.85
C ASN A 40 -6.12 4.34 -2.04
N ARG A 41 -7.27 4.03 -1.42
CA ARG A 41 -7.83 2.67 -1.35
C ARG A 41 -8.58 2.35 -2.63
N PRO A 42 -8.44 1.14 -3.20
CA PRO A 42 -9.21 0.75 -4.38
C PRO A 42 -10.72 0.84 -4.14
N THR A 43 -11.44 1.44 -5.09
CA THR A 43 -12.90 1.55 -5.03
C THR A 43 -13.55 1.20 -6.37
N TRP A 44 -14.79 0.71 -6.30
CA TRP A 44 -15.57 0.36 -7.48
C TRP A 44 -17.08 0.37 -7.22
N TRP A 45 -17.85 0.31 -8.32
CA TRP A 45 -19.31 0.29 -8.28
C TRP A 45 -19.84 -1.12 -8.52
N CYS A 46 -20.64 -1.61 -7.60
CA CYS A 46 -21.37 -2.87 -7.65
C CYS A 46 -22.88 -2.63 -7.72
N LYS A 47 -23.58 -3.45 -8.50
CA LYS A 47 -25.06 -3.42 -8.59
C LYS A 47 -25.73 -3.58 -7.22
N PHE A 48 -25.21 -4.48 -6.40
CA PHE A 48 -25.80 -4.86 -5.10
C PHE A 48 -25.27 -4.02 -3.94
N ASP A 49 -23.96 -3.78 -3.89
CA ASP A 49 -23.32 -3.09 -2.76
C ASP A 49 -23.10 -1.60 -3.00
N LYS A 50 -23.52 -1.08 -4.17
CA LYS A 50 -23.33 0.31 -4.59
C LYS A 50 -21.85 0.64 -4.67
N VAL A 51 -21.33 1.61 -3.92
CA VAL A 51 -19.89 1.86 -3.88
C VAL A 51 -19.23 0.94 -2.87
N VAL A 52 -18.15 0.28 -3.28
CA VAL A 52 -17.32 -0.56 -2.43
C VAL A 52 -15.93 0.06 -2.32
N VAL A 53 -15.43 0.16 -1.10
CA VAL A 53 -14.08 0.59 -0.76
C VAL A 53 -13.37 -0.60 -0.11
N PHE A 54 -12.18 -0.91 -0.62
CA PHE A 54 -11.34 -1.99 -0.09
C PHE A 54 -10.28 -1.43 0.86
N ASP A 55 -10.42 -1.70 2.16
CA ASP A 55 -9.49 -1.19 3.17
C ASP A 55 -8.30 -2.12 3.45
N GLY A 56 -8.37 -3.38 2.98
CA GLY A 56 -7.29 -4.37 3.11
C GLY A 56 -7.77 -5.73 3.62
N VAL A 57 -6.83 -6.54 4.06
CA VAL A 57 -7.08 -7.89 4.61
C VAL A 57 -6.63 -7.96 6.05
N GLU A 58 -7.45 -8.57 6.90
CA GLU A 58 -7.05 -9.06 8.22
C GLU A 58 -6.88 -10.57 8.16
N GLU A 59 -5.71 -11.03 8.59
CA GLU A 59 -5.45 -12.44 8.84
C GLU A 59 -5.75 -12.71 10.31
N ILE A 60 -6.70 -13.62 10.59
CA ILE A 60 -7.01 -14.01 11.95
C ILE A 60 -5.90 -14.95 12.44
N GLU A 61 -5.12 -14.48 13.40
CA GLU A 61 -4.05 -15.28 14.03
C GLU A 61 -4.65 -16.59 14.57
N GLY A 62 -4.14 -17.71 14.07
CA GLY A 62 -4.52 -19.06 14.52
C GLY A 62 -5.43 -19.87 13.60
N SER A 63 -6.21 -19.24 12.68
CA SER A 63 -7.05 -19.99 11.72
C SER A 63 -6.52 -19.98 10.28
N GLY A 64 -5.63 -19.04 9.96
CA GLY A 64 -5.19 -18.81 8.58
C GLY A 64 -6.29 -18.27 7.65
N GLU A 65 -7.47 -17.93 8.20
CA GLU A 65 -8.58 -17.40 7.42
C GLU A 65 -8.39 -15.90 7.16
N LYS A 66 -8.45 -15.53 5.87
CA LYS A 66 -8.31 -14.14 5.41
C LYS A 66 -9.68 -13.48 5.35
N THR A 67 -9.85 -12.43 6.15
CA THR A 67 -11.07 -11.61 6.13
C THR A 67 -10.80 -10.30 5.41
N PHE A 68 -11.62 -10.00 4.41
CA PHE A 68 -11.51 -8.76 3.64
C PHE A 68 -12.24 -7.64 4.38
N LYS A 69 -11.53 -6.55 4.67
CA LYS A 69 -12.12 -5.33 5.19
C LYS A 69 -12.66 -4.49 4.05
N THR A 70 -13.97 -4.35 4.04
CA THR A 70 -14.68 -3.55 3.05
C THR A 70 -15.64 -2.56 3.68
N ARG A 71 -15.70 -1.36 3.13
CA ARG A 71 -16.75 -0.38 3.40
C ARG A 71 -17.64 -0.23 2.18
N THR A 72 -18.95 -0.09 2.41
CA THR A 72 -19.93 -0.01 1.32
C THR A 72 -20.94 1.09 1.56
N SER A 73 -21.47 1.68 0.49
CA SER A 73 -22.59 2.63 0.57
C SER A 73 -23.97 1.96 0.59
N LYS A 74 -24.00 0.62 0.57
CA LYS A 74 -25.21 -0.18 0.58
C LYS A 74 -26.09 0.11 1.80
N GLY A 75 -27.33 0.52 1.51
CA GLY A 75 -28.38 0.67 2.51
C GLY A 75 -28.16 1.84 3.47
N LEU A 76 -27.19 2.73 3.22
CA LEU A 76 -27.03 3.95 4.02
C LEU A 76 -28.11 4.98 3.73
N THR A 77 -28.57 5.05 2.47
CA THR A 77 -29.74 5.85 2.09
C THR A 77 -31.01 5.44 2.83
N ILE A 78 -31.13 4.16 3.20
CA ILE A 78 -32.33 3.60 3.85
C ILE A 78 -32.18 3.61 5.38
N ALA A 79 -30.99 3.33 5.91
CA ALA A 79 -30.81 3.02 7.33
C ALA A 79 -30.53 4.23 8.25
N ARG A 80 -30.46 5.47 7.73
CA ARG A 80 -30.09 6.70 8.48
C ARG A 80 -28.86 6.52 9.40
N ARG A 81 -27.93 5.65 9.04
CA ARG A 81 -26.73 5.38 9.85
C ARG A 81 -25.69 6.45 9.54
N ARG A 82 -24.94 6.89 10.54
CA ARG A 82 -23.73 7.70 10.34
C ARG A 82 -22.71 6.82 9.60
N GLY A 83 -22.54 7.07 8.31
CA GLY A 83 -21.43 6.54 7.52
C GLY A 83 -20.25 7.51 7.55
N ASP A 84 -19.07 6.99 7.25
CA ASP A 84 -17.89 7.81 6.99
C ASP A 84 -18.05 8.44 5.59
N THR A 85 -17.82 9.74 5.49
CA THR A 85 -17.77 10.42 4.19
C THR A 85 -16.43 10.10 3.53
N GLU A 86 -16.49 9.56 2.32
CA GLU A 86 -15.32 9.25 1.49
C GLU A 86 -15.43 9.98 0.16
N THR A 87 -14.33 10.58 -0.28
CA THR A 87 -14.20 11.16 -1.63
C THR A 87 -13.53 10.13 -2.52
N VAL A 88 -14.26 9.64 -3.52
CA VAL A 88 -13.70 8.74 -4.54
C VAL A 88 -13.17 9.57 -5.70
N MET A 89 -11.90 9.36 -6.04
CA MET A 89 -11.24 9.97 -7.19
C MET A 89 -11.07 8.94 -8.31
N ILE A 90 -11.48 9.32 -9.52
CA ILE A 90 -11.22 8.56 -10.74
C ILE A 90 -10.27 9.40 -11.60
N PRO A 91 -9.02 8.95 -11.82
CA PRO A 91 -8.11 9.64 -12.72
C PRO A 91 -8.62 9.51 -14.16
N MET A 92 -8.62 10.62 -14.89
CA MET A 92 -8.97 10.61 -16.32
C MET A 92 -7.69 10.72 -17.12
N GLU A 93 -7.26 9.60 -17.70
CA GLU A 93 -6.03 9.53 -18.50
C GLU A 93 -6.28 9.83 -19.99
N CYS A 94 -7.56 9.80 -20.42
CA CYS A 94 -7.93 9.99 -21.81
C CYS A 94 -8.10 11.49 -22.16
N THR A 95 -7.38 11.96 -23.17
CA THR A 95 -7.48 13.34 -23.69
C THR A 95 -8.91 13.70 -24.09
N HIS A 96 -9.63 12.80 -24.76
CA HIS A 96 -11.04 13.02 -25.11
C HIS A 96 -11.91 13.30 -23.88
N CYS A 97 -11.73 12.55 -22.79
CA CYS A 97 -12.50 12.78 -21.56
C CYS A 97 -12.10 14.10 -20.89
N GLN A 98 -10.81 14.44 -20.91
CA GLN A 98 -10.32 15.69 -20.37
C GLN A 98 -10.85 16.90 -21.14
N ASP A 99 -10.87 16.84 -22.48
CA ASP A 99 -11.37 17.93 -23.34
C ASP A 99 -12.89 18.10 -23.20
N MET A 100 -13.64 16.99 -23.16
CA MET A 100 -15.10 17.04 -23.06
C MET A 100 -15.60 17.51 -21.69
N LEU A 101 -14.88 17.17 -20.61
CA LEU A 101 -15.28 17.49 -19.24
C LEU A 101 -14.51 18.68 -18.64
N ASN A 102 -13.46 19.16 -19.33
CA ASN A 102 -12.52 20.18 -18.87
C ASN A 102 -11.94 19.89 -17.47
N ARG A 103 -11.64 18.62 -17.20
CA ARG A 103 -11.17 18.12 -15.89
C ARG A 103 -10.18 16.99 -16.09
N THR A 104 -9.23 16.85 -15.17
CA THR A 104 -8.24 15.75 -15.15
C THR A 104 -8.64 14.61 -14.22
N GLU A 105 -9.55 14.88 -13.29
CA GLU A 105 -10.02 13.93 -12.30
C GLU A 105 -11.52 14.11 -12.05
N TRP A 106 -12.20 12.99 -11.73
CA TRP A 106 -13.58 13.00 -11.29
C TRP A 106 -13.64 12.65 -9.81
N LYS A 107 -14.11 13.59 -8.98
CA LYS A 107 -14.41 13.39 -7.57
C LYS A 107 -15.89 13.03 -7.35
N TYR A 108 -16.12 12.03 -6.49
CA TYR A 108 -17.46 11.57 -6.12
C TYR A 108 -17.52 11.35 -4.60
N ASP A 109 -18.26 12.21 -3.91
CA ASP A 109 -18.44 12.12 -2.46
C ASP A 109 -19.55 11.11 -2.13
N VAL A 110 -19.23 10.18 -1.23
CA VAL A 110 -20.15 9.10 -0.86
C VAL A 110 -20.00 8.73 0.60
N GLN A 111 -21.11 8.43 1.26
CA GLN A 111 -21.09 7.84 2.59
C GLN A 111 -20.90 6.33 2.49
N VAL A 112 -19.99 5.78 3.28
CA VAL A 112 -19.71 4.34 3.36
C VAL A 112 -19.67 3.85 4.80
N CYS A 113 -19.93 2.57 5.00
CA CYS A 113 -19.86 1.94 6.33
C CYS A 113 -19.31 0.51 6.22
N LYS A 114 -18.65 0.02 7.28
CA LYS A 114 -18.10 -1.34 7.34
C LYS A 114 -19.20 -2.37 7.20
N ARG A 115 -19.15 -3.19 6.14
CA ARG A 115 -20.13 -4.26 5.86
C ARG A 115 -19.52 -5.36 5.02
N VAL A 116 -20.15 -6.53 5.10
CA VAL A 116 -19.91 -7.65 4.19
C VAL A 116 -20.48 -7.32 2.81
N VAL A 117 -19.71 -7.67 1.79
CA VAL A 117 -20.03 -7.47 0.38
C VAL A 117 -20.58 -8.75 -0.27
N CYS A 118 -21.17 -8.62 -1.46
CA CYS A 118 -21.58 -9.76 -2.27
C CYS A 118 -20.39 -10.63 -2.72
N TRP A 119 -20.69 -11.82 -3.21
CA TRP A 119 -19.67 -12.79 -3.64
C TRP A 119 -18.73 -12.22 -4.72
N ASP A 120 -19.26 -11.53 -5.73
CA ASP A 120 -18.43 -10.93 -6.80
C ASP A 120 -17.46 -9.88 -6.26
N CYS A 121 -17.89 -9.06 -5.31
CA CYS A 121 -17.02 -8.08 -4.65
C CYS A 121 -15.97 -8.76 -3.77
N LYS A 122 -16.29 -9.88 -3.12
CA LYS A 122 -15.30 -10.64 -2.32
C LYS A 122 -14.22 -11.22 -3.22
N GLU A 123 -14.60 -11.78 -4.38
CA GLU A 123 -13.62 -12.27 -5.37
C GLU A 123 -12.82 -11.11 -5.98
N ARG A 124 -13.43 -9.95 -6.20
CA ARG A 124 -12.69 -8.76 -6.61
C ARG A 124 -11.68 -8.29 -5.56
N CYS A 125 -12.00 -8.36 -4.27
CA CYS A 125 -11.03 -8.00 -3.22
C CYS A 125 -9.79 -8.89 -3.28
N LYS A 126 -9.95 -10.19 -3.55
CA LYS A 126 -8.82 -11.11 -3.78
C LYS A 126 -8.00 -10.68 -4.99
N TRP A 127 -8.68 -10.40 -6.10
CA TRP A 127 -8.03 -9.95 -7.33
C TRP A 127 -7.28 -8.62 -7.14
N GLU A 128 -7.85 -7.64 -6.46
CA GLU A 128 -7.19 -6.36 -6.17
C GLU A 128 -5.92 -6.56 -5.31
N LEU A 129 -5.98 -7.47 -4.32
CA LEU A 129 -4.82 -7.84 -3.51
C LEU A 129 -3.71 -8.51 -4.35
N GLU A 130 -4.08 -9.38 -5.27
CA GLU A 130 -3.14 -10.01 -6.21
C GLU A 130 -2.50 -8.98 -7.14
N GLN A 131 -3.29 -8.03 -7.65
CA GLN A 131 -2.81 -6.95 -8.51
C GLN A 131 -1.85 -6.00 -7.77
N GLU A 132 -2.11 -5.72 -6.49
CA GLU A 132 -1.20 -4.93 -5.66
C GLU A 132 0.14 -5.64 -5.47
N LYS A 133 0.12 -6.96 -5.17
CA LYS A 133 1.35 -7.77 -5.05
C LYS A 133 2.12 -7.86 -6.36
N ALA A 134 1.45 -8.16 -7.47
CA ALA A 134 2.09 -8.25 -8.78
C ALA A 134 2.65 -6.91 -9.26
N GLY A 135 2.03 -5.78 -8.88
CA GLY A 135 2.54 -4.43 -9.15
C GLY A 135 3.80 -4.10 -8.36
N LEU A 136 3.89 -4.53 -7.11
CA LEU A 136 5.08 -4.37 -6.26
C LEU A 136 6.27 -5.17 -6.81
N GLU A 137 6.04 -6.39 -7.29
CA GLU A 137 7.09 -7.24 -7.88
C GLU A 137 7.64 -6.66 -9.19
N LYS A 138 6.80 -6.01 -10.01
CA LYS A 138 7.23 -5.40 -11.29
C LYS A 138 7.94 -4.06 -11.13
N ASN A 139 7.65 -3.31 -10.07
CA ASN A 139 8.26 -2.01 -9.79
C ASN A 139 9.42 -2.11 -8.77
N GLY A 140 9.80 -3.33 -8.37
CA GLY A 140 10.71 -3.65 -7.27
C GLY A 140 12.19 -3.78 -7.62
N SER A 141 12.75 -2.94 -8.49
CA SER A 141 14.16 -2.52 -8.33
C SER A 141 14.19 -1.29 -7.43
N GLY A 142 14.03 -1.50 -6.12
CA GLY A 142 14.00 -0.40 -5.15
C GLY A 142 13.50 -0.87 -3.79
N THR A 143 14.43 -1.47 -3.03
CA THR A 143 14.44 -1.59 -1.55
C THR A 143 13.09 -1.71 -0.82
N PRO A 144 12.78 -2.86 -0.21
CA PRO A 144 11.65 -2.96 0.70
C PRO A 144 11.98 -2.19 1.99
N LYS A 145 11.24 -1.12 2.29
CA LYS A 145 11.05 -0.69 3.69
C LYS A 145 10.14 -1.72 4.37
N GLU A 146 10.73 -2.85 4.72
CA GLU A 146 10.20 -3.69 5.79
C GLU A 146 10.23 -2.84 7.07
N ALA A 147 9.06 -2.42 7.53
CA ALA A 147 8.84 -2.15 8.94
C ALA A 147 8.85 -3.51 9.66
N ARG A 148 10.05 -4.09 9.82
CA ARG A 148 10.31 -5.11 10.82
C ARG A 148 10.44 -4.38 12.14
N THR A 149 9.43 -4.52 12.98
CA THR A 149 9.61 -4.53 14.43
C THR A 149 10.54 -5.69 14.78
N ASP A 150 11.85 -5.48 14.64
CA ASP A 150 12.84 -6.40 15.18
C ASP A 150 13.14 -5.98 16.62
N ALA A 151 12.78 -6.90 17.51
CA ALA A 151 13.07 -6.86 18.92
C ALA A 151 14.58 -6.72 19.11
N ASN A 152 14.98 -5.63 19.72
CA ASN A 152 16.33 -5.40 20.21
C ASN A 152 16.68 -6.45 21.27
N ARG A 153 17.35 -7.53 20.85
CA ARG A 153 18.08 -8.44 21.72
C ARG A 153 19.28 -9.00 20.97
N GLU A 154 20.24 -8.12 20.71
CA GLU A 154 21.59 -8.51 20.32
C GLU A 154 22.20 -9.36 21.44
N ARG A 155 22.32 -10.67 21.19
CA ARG A 155 23.30 -11.51 21.86
C ARG A 155 24.53 -11.52 20.95
N ALA A 156 25.45 -10.62 21.23
CA ALA A 156 26.81 -10.68 20.70
C ALA A 156 27.51 -11.89 21.31
N ASP A 157 27.79 -12.91 20.49
CA ASP A 157 29.03 -13.68 20.53
C ASP A 157 28.99 -14.78 19.48
N SER A 158 29.53 -14.48 18.30
CA SER A 158 30.14 -15.49 17.43
C SER A 158 31.04 -14.83 16.38
N VAL A 159 32.35 -14.95 16.63
CA VAL A 159 33.44 -15.05 15.64
C VAL A 159 33.96 -13.74 15.02
N PHE A 160 34.78 -13.02 15.79
CA PHE A 160 35.90 -12.22 15.27
C PHE A 160 37.20 -12.98 15.50
N GLN A 161 37.60 -13.80 14.54
CA GLN A 161 39.00 -14.13 14.27
C GLN A 161 39.17 -13.95 12.77
N ASP A 162 40.18 -13.17 12.37
CA ASP A 162 40.68 -12.92 10.99
C ASP A 162 40.50 -11.51 10.40
N GLU A 163 40.29 -10.47 11.21
CA GLU A 163 40.33 -9.07 10.73
C GLU A 163 41.57 -8.26 11.17
N GLN A 164 42.52 -8.86 11.91
CA GLN A 164 43.77 -8.17 12.28
C GLN A 164 44.88 -8.26 11.22
N ALA A 165 44.83 -9.25 10.32
CA ALA A 165 45.90 -9.45 9.33
C ALA A 165 45.82 -8.50 8.11
N ARG A 166 44.66 -7.89 7.86
CA ARG A 166 44.46 -6.98 6.70
C ARG A 166 44.81 -5.53 7.00
N GLU A 167 44.73 -5.11 8.26
CA GLU A 167 44.94 -3.71 8.65
C GLU A 167 46.43 -3.39 8.87
N GLU A 168 47.22 -4.33 9.42
CA GLU A 168 48.68 -4.16 9.57
C GLU A 168 49.43 -4.08 8.23
N ASP A 169 48.97 -4.81 7.21
CA ASP A 169 49.62 -4.86 5.89
C ASP A 169 49.32 -3.62 5.02
N LEU A 170 48.22 -2.90 5.34
CA LEU A 170 47.89 -1.60 4.76
C LEU A 170 48.68 -0.46 5.44
N MET A 171 48.89 -0.52 6.75
CA MET A 171 49.63 0.48 7.52
C MET A 171 51.14 0.49 7.19
N LYS A 172 51.70 -0.67 6.81
CA LYS A 172 53.12 -0.79 6.40
C LYS A 172 53.43 -0.20 5.02
N LYS A 173 52.42 -0.05 4.15
CA LYS A 173 52.56 0.53 2.79
C LYS A 173 52.51 2.06 2.75
N ILE A 174 52.08 2.72 3.82
CA ILE A 174 51.89 4.19 3.87
C ILE A 174 53.00 4.89 4.66
N GLY A 175 53.94 4.15 5.27
CA GLY A 175 55.20 4.72 5.78
C GLY A 175 55.05 5.69 6.95
N ILE A 176 54.03 5.53 7.79
CA ILE A 176 53.81 6.35 8.98
C ILE A 176 54.24 5.56 10.20
N GLU A 177 55.33 5.96 10.85
CA GLU A 177 55.74 5.41 12.15
C GLU A 177 54.83 5.97 13.27
N PRO A 178 54.22 5.13 14.12
CA PRO A 178 53.42 5.60 15.24
C PRO A 178 54.32 6.07 16.40
N MET A 179 54.21 7.36 16.71
CA MET A 179 54.90 8.08 17.80
C MET A 179 54.38 7.63 19.20
N PRO A 180 55.25 7.59 20.24
CA PRO A 180 54.93 6.96 21.53
C PRO A 180 53.97 7.75 22.42
N LYS A 181 53.07 7.01 23.09
CA LYS A 181 52.11 7.49 24.09
C LYS A 181 52.82 7.98 25.34
N THR A 182 52.55 9.21 25.77
CA THR A 182 52.81 9.63 27.16
C THR A 182 51.51 9.66 27.99
N PRO A 183 51.59 9.35 29.29
CA PRO A 183 50.44 9.22 30.17
C PRO A 183 50.19 10.52 30.95
N THR A 184 48.94 10.95 31.06
CA THR A 184 48.57 12.08 31.95
C THR A 184 47.55 11.67 33.01
N GLU A 185 47.85 12.16 34.21
CA GLU A 185 47.39 11.79 35.55
C GLU A 185 45.93 12.12 35.92
N LYS A 186 45.53 11.50 37.05
CA LYS A 186 44.36 11.77 37.88
C LYS A 186 44.38 13.16 38.53
N VAL A 187 43.23 13.84 38.55
CA VAL A 187 42.76 14.83 39.56
C VAL A 187 41.23 14.80 39.46
N GLY A 188 40.34 14.69 40.46
CA GLY A 188 40.39 14.79 41.92
C GLY A 188 39.29 15.78 42.40
N GLY A 189 38.17 15.28 42.97
CA GLY A 189 37.14 16.02 43.76
C GLY A 189 36.28 17.06 42.99
N ILE A 190 35.10 17.51 43.44
CA ILE A 190 34.55 17.63 44.80
C ILE A 190 33.01 17.82 44.73
N ASP A 191 32.33 17.38 45.79
CA ASP A 191 31.06 17.86 46.37
C ASP A 191 29.69 17.41 45.81
N GLU A 192 29.28 16.30 46.40
CA GLU A 192 27.95 16.01 46.97
C GLU A 192 27.44 17.15 47.90
N ARG A 193 26.10 17.35 47.92
CA ARG A 193 25.27 18.15 48.87
C ARG A 193 24.92 19.59 48.47
N LEU A 194 23.70 19.79 47.96
CA LEU A 194 22.53 20.27 48.72
C LEU A 194 21.24 20.21 47.88
#